data_AF-A0A7V6GNX2-F1
#
_entry.id   AF-A0A7V6GNX2-F1
#
_cell.length_a   1.000
_cell.length_b   1.000
_cell.length_c   1.000
_cell.angle_alpha   90.00
_cell.angle_beta   90.00
_cell.angle_gamma   90.00
#
_symmetry.space_group_name_H-M   'P 1'
#
loop_
_entity.id
_entity.type
_entity.pdbx_description
1 polymer ?
#
loop_
_entity_poly.entity_id
_entity_poly.type
_entity_poly.pdbx_seq_one_letter_code
_entity_poly.pdbx_strand_id
1 'polypeptide(L)'
;MSEFVNRRKAKRLSEKDNNNEADLKIEIITNDFNLAKSQFQDAIKLFDESKEKLEAETIELLEESIEDIKEDIKMVEEDFNYLIEQNEDIKKTKSKINLRRTRNQERVAEQVETLLGHLEDIEEEVEDLTDEIMELFEEIEEATGRSSKESKKSYRFESIEDISKAINKAFGKLKDTVMQDLNIERNSKTKTLVSLLPYLDDEELNEIADMIIDNHPDMKGLKLATIFPFLSTAKCDEIFLAKMTSLSQSELSSIVPFVSQKVLSNLVDEYIKGNISKINMNAIYPFLSQDDIKRIFFYELKKETN
;
A
#
# COMPACT_ATOMS: atom_id res chain seq x y z
N MET A 1 35.85 -8.31 -0.12
CA MET A 1 34.65 -8.09 -0.95
C MET A 1 35.06 -7.96 -2.41
N SER A 2 34.36 -8.63 -3.33
CA SER A 2 34.69 -8.69 -4.77
C SER A 2 34.46 -7.33 -5.48
N GLU A 3 35.31 -6.97 -6.44
CA GLU A 3 35.18 -5.77 -7.29
C GLU A 3 33.77 -5.64 -7.93
N PHE A 4 33.06 -6.76 -8.09
CA PHE A 4 31.70 -6.79 -8.63
C PHE A 4 30.66 -6.21 -7.67
N VAL A 5 30.85 -6.39 -6.36
CA VAL A 5 30.01 -5.81 -5.30
C VAL A 5 30.25 -4.30 -5.22
N ASN A 6 31.51 -3.87 -5.35
CA ASN A 6 31.86 -2.45 -5.36
C ASN A 6 31.33 -1.73 -6.62
N ARG A 7 31.29 -2.39 -7.79
CA ARG A 7 30.68 -1.82 -9.00
C ARG A 7 29.16 -1.72 -8.92
N ARG A 8 28.46 -2.66 -8.27
CA ARG A 8 27.02 -2.52 -7.98
C ARG A 8 26.75 -1.42 -6.94
N LYS A 9 27.57 -1.31 -5.88
CA LYS A 9 27.46 -0.23 -4.88
C LYS A 9 27.75 1.14 -5.53
N ALA A 10 28.75 1.23 -6.41
CA ALA A 10 29.06 2.45 -7.17
C ALA A 10 28.02 2.79 -8.27
N LYS A 11 27.38 1.79 -8.89
CA LYS A 11 26.33 2.01 -9.89
C LYS A 11 25.01 2.45 -9.23
N ARG A 12 24.67 1.90 -8.05
CA ARG A 12 23.60 2.38 -7.15
C ARG A 12 23.84 3.82 -6.67
N LEU A 13 25.11 4.25 -6.59
CA LEU A 13 25.49 5.64 -6.27
C LEU A 13 25.50 6.57 -7.51
N SER A 14 25.40 6.05 -8.74
CA SER A 14 25.52 6.83 -9.99
C SER A 14 24.20 7.02 -10.75
N GLU A 15 23.18 6.24 -10.43
CA GLU A 15 21.83 6.37 -10.96
C GLU A 15 20.98 7.19 -9.97
N LYS A 16 20.06 7.98 -10.51
CA LYS A 16 19.53 9.23 -9.96
C LYS A 16 18.57 9.10 -8.75
N ASP A 17 18.50 7.96 -8.07
CA ASP A 17 17.41 7.63 -7.13
C ASP A 17 17.80 7.39 -5.66
N ASN A 18 19.09 7.40 -5.28
CA ASN A 18 19.49 7.13 -3.88
C ASN A 18 19.50 8.38 -2.99
N ASN A 19 18.34 9.03 -2.85
CA ASN A 19 18.19 10.16 -1.94
C ASN A 19 16.89 10.21 -1.14
N ASN A 20 16.11 9.12 -1.12
CA ASN A 20 14.77 9.13 -0.52
C ASN A 20 14.43 7.90 0.35
N GLU A 21 15.35 6.95 0.54
CA GLU A 21 15.02 5.68 1.22
C GLU A 21 14.72 5.88 2.71
N ALA A 22 15.56 6.63 3.44
CA ALA A 22 15.31 6.99 4.83
C ALA A 22 14.08 7.91 4.96
N ASP A 23 13.84 8.79 3.99
CA ASP A 23 12.66 9.67 3.97
C ASP A 23 11.35 8.88 3.80
N LEU A 24 11.34 7.91 2.89
CA LEU A 24 10.21 7.01 2.68
C LEU A 24 9.96 6.16 3.92
N LYS A 25 11.00 5.64 4.55
CA LYS A 25 10.86 4.81 5.75
C LYS A 25 10.35 5.61 6.95
N ILE A 26 10.84 6.84 7.13
CA ILE A 26 10.28 7.78 8.11
C ILE A 26 8.79 8.07 7.82
N GLU A 27 8.41 8.29 6.56
CA GLU A 27 7.01 8.52 6.19
C GLU A 27 6.12 7.32 6.53
N ILE A 28 6.59 6.10 6.27
CA ILE A 28 5.88 4.85 6.61
C ILE A 28 5.68 4.75 8.12
N ILE A 29 6.76 4.78 8.89
CA ILE A 29 6.71 4.66 10.36
C ILE A 29 5.83 5.77 10.96
N THR A 30 5.90 6.99 10.42
CA THR A 30 5.03 8.10 10.87
C THR A 30 3.56 7.77 10.70
N ASN A 31 3.17 7.18 9.57
CA ASN A 31 1.77 6.84 9.30
C ASN A 31 1.29 5.70 10.22
N ASP A 32 2.09 4.64 10.34
CA ASP A 32 1.75 3.45 11.12
C ASP A 32 1.66 3.81 12.62
N PHE A 33 2.60 4.59 13.12
CA PHE A 33 2.61 5.02 14.51
C PHE A 33 1.45 5.97 14.85
N ASN A 34 1.08 6.87 13.92
CA ASN A 34 -0.11 7.71 14.10
C ASN A 34 -1.41 6.90 14.11
N LEU A 35 -1.48 5.84 13.30
CA LEU A 35 -2.61 4.91 13.30
C LEU A 35 -2.70 4.18 14.65
N ALA A 36 -1.59 3.62 15.14
CA ALA A 36 -1.52 2.97 16.45
C ALA A 36 -1.98 3.92 17.57
N LYS A 37 -1.47 5.16 17.61
CA LYS A 37 -1.92 6.18 18.57
C LYS A 37 -3.42 6.46 18.47
N SER A 38 -3.98 6.56 17.26
CA SER A 38 -5.42 6.77 17.08
C SER A 38 -6.23 5.60 17.62
N GLN A 39 -5.81 4.36 17.31
CA GLN A 39 -6.45 3.15 17.81
C GLN A 39 -6.40 3.11 19.34
N PHE A 40 -5.25 3.39 19.93
CA PHE A 40 -5.11 3.45 21.39
C PHE A 40 -6.05 4.49 22.03
N GLN A 41 -6.21 5.67 21.42
CA GLN A 41 -7.18 6.66 21.90
C GLN A 41 -8.63 6.16 21.82
N ASP A 42 -8.98 5.43 20.77
CA ASP A 42 -10.29 4.80 20.64
C ASP A 42 -10.50 3.71 21.71
N ALA A 43 -9.45 2.96 22.07
CA ALA A 43 -9.47 1.96 23.14
C ALA A 43 -9.74 2.61 24.50
N ILE A 44 -9.00 3.68 24.82
CA ILE A 44 -9.21 4.46 26.06
C ILE A 44 -10.64 4.99 26.12
N LYS A 45 -11.15 5.54 25.02
CA LYS A 45 -12.52 6.05 24.96
C LYS A 45 -13.55 4.95 25.21
N LEU A 46 -13.35 3.77 24.62
CA LEU A 46 -14.20 2.60 24.83
C LEU A 46 -14.17 2.14 26.29
N PHE A 47 -12.98 2.13 26.89
CA PHE A 47 -12.80 1.84 28.31
C PHE A 47 -13.53 2.84 29.19
N ASP A 48 -13.35 4.14 28.98
CA ASP A 48 -14.01 5.20 29.76
C ASP A 48 -15.54 5.14 29.66
N GLU A 49 -16.08 4.88 28.45
CA GLU A 49 -17.52 4.72 28.22
C GLU A 49 -18.13 3.51 28.93
N SER A 50 -17.30 2.50 29.21
CA SER A 50 -17.73 1.22 29.78
C SER A 50 -17.39 1.04 31.25
N LYS A 51 -16.51 1.88 31.79
CA LYS A 51 -15.98 1.85 33.15
C LYS A 51 -17.04 1.70 34.24
N GLU A 52 -18.19 2.36 34.10
CA GLU A 52 -19.30 2.27 35.09
C GLU A 52 -19.93 0.87 35.21
N LYS A 53 -19.70 -0.01 34.23
CA LYS A 53 -20.30 -1.37 34.15
C LYS A 53 -19.31 -2.48 34.50
N LEU A 54 -18.05 -2.15 34.74
CA LEU A 54 -16.98 -3.10 34.99
C LEU A 54 -16.77 -3.31 36.49
N GLU A 55 -16.23 -4.49 36.85
CA GLU A 55 -15.81 -4.78 38.22
C GLU A 55 -14.51 -4.02 38.54
N ALA A 56 -14.33 -3.62 39.80
CA ALA A 56 -13.19 -2.80 40.22
C ALA A 56 -11.83 -3.45 39.92
N GLU A 57 -11.73 -4.78 40.04
CA GLU A 57 -10.50 -5.54 39.73
C GLU A 57 -10.17 -5.48 38.23
N THR A 58 -11.18 -5.57 37.35
CA THR A 58 -10.99 -5.44 35.90
C THR A 58 -10.60 -4.02 35.49
N ILE A 59 -11.15 -3.01 36.18
CA ILE A 59 -10.78 -1.60 35.96
C ILE A 59 -9.30 -1.38 36.30
N GLU A 60 -8.83 -1.91 37.44
CA GLU A 60 -7.43 -1.76 37.87
C GLU A 60 -6.46 -2.40 36.88
N LEU A 61 -6.74 -3.62 36.41
CA LEU A 61 -5.92 -4.31 35.40
C LEU A 61 -5.87 -3.55 34.07
N LEU A 62 -7.00 -3.08 33.56
CA LEU A 62 -7.04 -2.32 32.30
C LEU A 62 -6.37 -0.95 32.43
N GLU A 63 -6.46 -0.30 33.60
CA GLU A 63 -5.73 0.96 33.86
C GLU A 63 -4.22 0.75 33.89
N GLU A 64 -3.74 -0.39 34.41
CA GLU A 64 -2.32 -0.78 34.38
C GLU A 64 -1.85 -0.96 32.93
N SER A 65 -2.54 -1.78 32.14
CA SER A 65 -2.21 -1.98 30.72
C SER A 65 -2.24 -0.68 29.90
N ILE A 66 -3.20 0.22 30.17
CA ILE A 66 -3.27 1.52 29.51
C ILE A 66 -2.06 2.40 29.86
N GLU A 67 -1.61 2.39 31.12
CA GLU A 67 -0.46 3.21 31.51
C GLU A 67 0.84 2.66 30.93
N ASP A 68 1.00 1.34 30.89
CA ASP A 68 2.17 0.67 30.28
C ASP A 68 2.29 1.02 28.79
N ILE A 69 1.24 0.77 27.99
CA ILE A 69 1.22 1.09 26.56
C ILE A 69 1.47 2.59 26.32
N LYS A 70 1.00 3.46 27.23
CA LYS A 70 1.23 4.90 27.14
C LYS A 70 2.68 5.29 27.41
N GLU A 71 3.38 4.59 28.30
CA GLU A 71 4.82 4.77 28.51
C GLU A 71 5.60 4.28 27.29
N ASP A 72 5.24 3.13 26.72
CA ASP A 72 5.91 2.57 25.54
C ASP A 72 5.74 3.46 24.30
N ILE A 73 4.51 3.94 24.03
CA ILE A 73 4.27 4.94 22.97
C ILE A 73 5.17 6.17 23.15
N LYS A 74 5.36 6.63 24.39
CA LYS A 74 6.20 7.79 24.64
C LYS A 74 7.68 7.49 24.35
N MET A 75 8.18 6.32 24.74
CA MET A 75 9.56 5.91 24.48
C MET A 75 9.84 5.80 22.98
N VAL A 76 8.98 5.08 22.25
CA VAL A 76 9.10 4.93 20.78
C VAL A 76 9.02 6.29 20.08
N GLU A 77 8.17 7.21 20.56
CA GLU A 77 8.09 8.57 20.01
C GLU A 77 9.37 9.38 20.23
N GLU A 78 9.98 9.30 21.40
CA GLU A 78 11.24 10.00 21.69
C GLU A 78 12.38 9.49 20.79
N ASP A 79 12.52 8.17 20.68
CA ASP A 79 13.57 7.54 19.86
C ASP A 79 13.35 7.78 18.36
N PHE A 80 12.10 7.67 17.88
CA PHE A 80 11.79 7.94 16.48
C PHE A 80 12.06 9.41 16.10
N ASN A 81 11.67 10.36 16.95
CA ASN A 81 11.95 11.78 16.71
C ASN A 81 13.46 12.07 16.65
N TYR A 82 14.25 11.40 17.49
CA TYR A 82 15.71 11.50 17.42
C TYR A 82 16.25 11.03 16.05
N LEU A 83 15.73 9.94 15.49
CA LEU A 83 16.12 9.46 14.16
C LEU A 83 15.72 10.42 13.04
N ILE A 84 14.54 11.06 13.14
CA ILE A 84 14.12 12.12 12.21
C ILE A 84 15.12 13.28 12.23
N GLU A 85 15.56 13.72 13.42
CA GLU A 85 16.58 14.76 13.54
C GLU A 85 17.93 14.34 12.93
N GLN A 86 18.36 13.08 13.15
CA GLN A 86 19.57 12.53 12.52
C GLN A 86 19.48 12.56 10.99
N ASN A 87 18.33 12.20 10.43
CA ASN A 87 18.10 12.26 8.98
C ASN A 87 18.24 13.69 8.43
N GLU A 88 17.66 14.68 9.12
CA GLU A 88 17.80 16.09 8.75
C GLU A 88 19.25 16.57 8.84
N ASP A 89 20.02 16.12 9.83
CA ASP A 89 21.45 16.44 9.94
C ASP A 89 22.30 15.78 8.85
N ILE A 90 21.95 14.57 8.41
CA ILE A 90 22.55 13.92 7.24
C ILE A 90 22.26 14.75 5.98
N LYS A 91 21.02 15.21 5.76
CA LYS A 91 20.65 16.08 4.63
C LYS A 91 21.44 17.40 4.66
N LYS A 92 21.52 18.05 5.82
CA LYS A 92 22.35 19.27 6.01
C LYS A 92 23.81 18.99 5.68
N THR A 93 24.36 17.87 6.14
CA THR A 93 25.75 17.47 5.87
C THR A 93 25.97 17.25 4.37
N LYS A 94 25.04 16.56 3.71
CA LYS A 94 25.05 16.30 2.26
C LYS A 94 25.08 17.60 1.45
N SER A 95 24.33 18.62 1.88
CA SER A 95 24.30 19.94 1.22
C SER A 95 25.61 20.72 1.33
N LYS A 96 26.42 20.47 2.37
CA LYS A 96 27.63 21.23 2.69
C LYS A 96 28.92 20.62 2.14
N ILE A 97 28.91 19.36 1.72
CA ILE A 97 30.13 18.64 1.29
C ILE A 97 30.16 18.39 -0.22
N ASN A 98 31.38 18.34 -0.78
CA ASN A 98 31.55 17.97 -2.19
C ASN A 98 31.39 16.45 -2.38
N LEU A 99 30.21 16.04 -2.82
CA LEU A 99 29.85 14.64 -3.09
C LEU A 99 30.51 14.05 -4.34
N ARG A 100 31.33 14.79 -5.08
CA ARG A 100 32.15 14.20 -6.17
C ARG A 100 33.36 13.44 -5.64
N ARG A 101 33.70 13.62 -4.36
CA ARG A 101 34.80 12.89 -3.70
C ARG A 101 34.28 11.59 -3.10
N THR A 102 34.88 10.46 -3.48
CA THR A 102 34.51 9.11 -3.01
C THR A 102 34.44 9.02 -1.50
N ARG A 103 35.43 9.55 -0.77
CA ARG A 103 35.44 9.56 0.70
C ARG A 103 34.23 10.28 1.33
N ASN A 104 33.73 11.33 0.68
CA ASN A 104 32.54 12.05 1.15
C ASN A 104 31.26 11.26 0.86
N GLN A 105 31.22 10.53 -0.26
CA GLN A 105 30.12 9.63 -0.60
C GLN A 105 30.05 8.46 0.38
N GLU A 106 31.18 7.83 0.66
CA GLU A 106 31.30 6.71 1.62
C GLU A 106 30.84 7.12 3.02
N ARG A 107 31.29 8.28 3.50
CA ARG A 107 30.89 8.80 4.83
C ARG A 107 29.38 9.02 4.94
N VAL A 108 28.76 9.64 3.93
CA VAL A 108 27.30 9.87 3.95
C VAL A 108 26.55 8.55 3.81
N ALA A 109 27.04 7.63 2.97
CA ALA A 109 26.42 6.33 2.81
C ALA A 109 26.43 5.51 4.11
N GLU A 110 27.54 5.54 4.87
CA GLU A 110 27.64 4.88 6.18
C GLU A 110 26.63 5.47 7.18
N GLN A 111 26.50 6.80 7.25
CA GLN A 111 25.52 7.45 8.12
C GLN A 111 24.07 7.07 7.75
N VAL A 112 23.76 6.99 6.45
CA VAL A 112 22.43 6.57 5.97
C VAL A 112 22.18 5.08 6.27
N GLU A 113 23.18 4.22 6.09
CA GLU A 113 23.08 2.77 6.37
C GLU A 113 22.83 2.51 7.86
N THR A 114 23.49 3.25 8.75
CA THR A 114 23.21 3.20 10.20
C THR A 114 21.82 3.71 10.54
N LEU A 115 21.39 4.84 9.97
CA LEU A 115 20.06 5.39 10.20
C LEU A 115 18.96 4.42 9.76
N LEU A 116 19.11 3.79 8.59
CA LEU A 116 18.13 2.83 8.06
C LEU A 116 17.97 1.61 8.97
N GLY A 117 19.05 1.13 9.58
CA GLY A 117 19.02 0.06 10.57
C GLY A 117 18.20 0.45 11.81
N HIS A 118 18.46 1.61 12.41
CA HIS A 118 17.66 2.05 13.56
C HIS A 118 16.19 2.34 13.20
N LEU A 119 15.92 2.80 11.98
CA LEU A 119 14.53 2.94 11.50
C LEU A 119 13.84 1.58 11.30
N GLU A 120 14.60 0.53 11.00
CA GLU A 120 14.13 -0.86 10.97
C GLU A 120 13.71 -1.31 12.38
N ASP A 121 14.53 -1.00 13.39
CA ASP A 121 14.25 -1.32 14.78
C ASP A 121 12.97 -0.60 15.28
N ILE A 122 12.82 0.71 14.98
CA ILE A 122 11.60 1.46 15.34
C ILE A 122 10.35 0.92 14.62
N GLU A 123 10.49 0.48 13.38
CA GLU A 123 9.36 -0.10 12.63
C GLU A 123 8.84 -1.37 13.33
N GLU A 124 9.74 -2.22 13.85
CA GLU A 124 9.39 -3.39 14.66
C GLU A 124 8.73 -2.99 16.00
N GLU A 125 9.28 -1.98 16.70
CA GLU A 125 8.68 -1.49 17.96
C GLU A 125 7.26 -0.91 17.76
N VAL A 126 6.99 -0.25 16.64
CA VAL A 126 5.64 0.24 16.30
C VAL A 126 4.69 -0.92 15.97
N GLU A 127 5.17 -1.99 15.36
CA GLU A 127 4.38 -3.21 15.12
C GLU A 127 3.99 -3.87 16.46
N ASP A 128 4.97 -4.04 17.36
CA ASP A 128 4.75 -4.63 18.69
C ASP A 128 3.72 -3.81 19.50
N LEU A 129 3.87 -2.48 19.51
CA LEU A 129 2.88 -1.56 20.12
C LEU A 129 1.47 -1.74 19.53
N THR A 130 1.39 -1.96 18.22
CA THR A 130 0.09 -2.14 17.55
C THR A 130 -0.58 -3.43 18.00
N ASP A 131 0.19 -4.51 18.16
CA ASP A 131 -0.30 -5.78 18.70
C ASP A 131 -0.80 -5.62 20.16
N GLU A 132 -0.05 -4.94 21.02
CA GLU A 132 -0.45 -4.66 22.41
C GLU A 132 -1.75 -3.83 22.49
N ILE A 133 -1.89 -2.81 21.65
CA ILE A 133 -3.12 -2.00 21.57
C ILE A 133 -4.31 -2.84 21.13
N MET A 134 -4.12 -3.79 20.21
CA MET A 134 -5.18 -4.71 19.79
C MET A 134 -5.59 -5.66 20.91
N GLU A 135 -4.62 -6.20 21.66
CA GLU A 135 -4.90 -7.04 22.84
C GLU A 135 -5.72 -6.26 23.88
N LEU A 136 -5.33 -5.02 24.19
CA LEU A 136 -6.11 -4.14 25.09
C LEU A 136 -7.55 -3.94 24.59
N PHE A 137 -7.74 -3.73 23.28
CA PHE A 137 -9.07 -3.60 22.70
C PHE A 137 -9.92 -4.85 22.91
N GLU A 138 -9.35 -6.03 22.63
CA GLU A 138 -10.03 -7.30 22.82
C GLU A 138 -10.43 -7.50 24.28
N GLU A 139 -9.52 -7.21 25.22
CA GLU A 139 -9.79 -7.29 26.65
C GLU A 139 -10.93 -6.37 27.09
N ILE A 140 -10.96 -5.12 26.59
CA ILE A 140 -12.06 -4.19 26.87
C ILE A 140 -13.38 -4.73 26.27
N GLU A 141 -13.39 -5.19 25.01
CA GLU A 141 -14.61 -5.72 24.38
C GLU A 141 -15.17 -6.94 25.11
N GLU A 142 -14.29 -7.86 25.53
CA GLU A 142 -14.66 -9.03 26.33
C GLU A 142 -15.26 -8.60 27.68
N ALA A 143 -14.61 -7.67 28.38
CA ALA A 143 -15.07 -7.16 29.67
C ALA A 143 -16.43 -6.44 29.56
N THR A 144 -16.69 -5.75 28.46
CA THR A 144 -17.97 -5.06 28.23
C THR A 144 -19.13 -5.95 27.78
N GLY A 145 -18.87 -7.24 27.52
CA GLY A 145 -19.86 -8.18 27.01
C GLY A 145 -20.32 -7.84 25.57
N ARG A 146 -19.59 -6.99 24.86
CA ARG A 146 -19.78 -6.76 23.42
C ARG A 146 -19.08 -7.90 22.67
N SER A 147 -19.63 -9.12 22.74
CA SER A 147 -19.13 -10.19 21.89
C SER A 147 -19.49 -9.86 20.43
N SER A 148 -18.54 -9.37 19.66
CA SER A 148 -18.60 -9.49 18.21
C SER A 148 -18.53 -11.00 17.90
N LYS A 149 -19.69 -11.61 17.60
CA LYS A 149 -19.74 -12.86 16.82
C LYS A 149 -19.35 -12.55 15.37
N GLU A 150 -18.18 -11.96 15.18
CA GLU A 150 -17.51 -11.91 13.90
C GLU A 150 -16.18 -12.62 14.08
N SER A 151 -16.07 -13.72 13.36
CA SER A 151 -14.88 -14.55 13.23
C SER A 151 -13.59 -13.76 13.36
N LYS A 152 -12.70 -14.21 14.25
CA LYS A 152 -11.26 -13.96 14.23
C LYS A 152 -10.77 -13.68 12.81
N LYS A 153 -10.64 -12.41 12.47
CA LYS A 153 -9.72 -11.94 11.45
C LYS A 153 -8.87 -10.92 12.17
N SER A 154 -7.78 -11.43 12.73
CA SER A 154 -6.57 -10.64 12.91
C SER A 154 -6.29 -10.02 11.54
N TYR A 155 -6.65 -8.75 11.39
CA TYR A 155 -6.22 -7.94 10.27
C TYR A 155 -4.90 -7.31 10.69
N ARG A 156 -3.83 -8.12 10.66
CA ARG A 156 -2.46 -7.61 10.55
C ARG A 156 -2.38 -6.79 9.28
N PHE A 157 -2.16 -5.49 9.41
CA PHE A 157 -1.61 -4.66 8.34
C PHE A 157 -0.17 -4.34 8.75
N GLU A 158 0.74 -5.27 8.47
CA GLU A 158 2.18 -5.05 8.63
C GLU A 158 2.64 -4.23 7.41
N SER A 159 3.12 -2.99 7.60
CA SER A 159 3.86 -2.16 6.63
C SER A 159 3.28 -1.90 5.22
N ILE A 160 3.76 -0.85 4.53
CA ILE A 160 3.54 -0.68 3.07
C ILE A 160 4.18 -1.83 2.28
N GLU A 161 5.17 -2.52 2.84
CA GLU A 161 5.80 -3.69 2.23
C GLU A 161 4.86 -4.91 2.31
N ASP A 162 4.04 -5.09 3.35
CA ASP A 162 2.99 -6.13 3.39
C ASP A 162 1.62 -5.69 2.93
N ILE A 163 1.33 -4.39 2.76
CA ILE A 163 0.32 -3.94 1.80
C ILE A 163 0.82 -4.26 0.39
N SER A 164 2.09 -4.01 0.06
CA SER A 164 2.66 -4.38 -1.23
C SER A 164 2.81 -5.89 -1.38
N LYS A 165 3.10 -6.67 -0.34
CA LYS A 165 3.15 -8.13 -0.41
C LYS A 165 1.77 -8.71 -0.28
N ALA A 166 0.80 -8.11 0.41
CA ALA A 166 -0.59 -8.55 0.41
C ALA A 166 -1.27 -8.15 -0.88
N ILE A 167 -0.92 -7.01 -1.49
CA ILE A 167 -1.24 -6.64 -2.86
C ILE A 167 -0.51 -7.60 -3.78
N ASN A 168 0.79 -7.89 -3.65
CA ASN A 168 1.53 -8.81 -4.53
C ASN A 168 1.21 -10.30 -4.28
N LYS A 169 0.63 -10.66 -3.13
CA LYS A 169 0.14 -12.00 -2.75
C LYS A 169 -1.34 -12.11 -2.99
N ALA A 170 -2.10 -11.02 -2.99
CA ALA A 170 -3.46 -10.96 -3.49
C ALA A 170 -3.46 -10.78 -5.00
N PHE A 171 -2.43 -10.19 -5.62
CA PHE A 171 -2.09 -10.17 -7.05
C PHE A 171 -1.36 -11.43 -7.43
N GLY A 172 -0.62 -12.07 -6.53
CA GLY A 172 0.03 -13.36 -6.72
C GLY A 172 -1.00 -14.46 -6.64
N LYS A 173 -1.88 -14.44 -5.64
CA LYS A 173 -3.08 -15.27 -5.56
C LYS A 173 -4.09 -14.86 -6.61
N LEU A 174 -4.33 -13.59 -6.91
CA LEU A 174 -5.15 -13.20 -8.06
C LEU A 174 -4.45 -13.58 -9.34
N LYS A 175 -3.12 -13.67 -9.45
CA LYS A 175 -2.42 -14.20 -10.63
C LYS A 175 -2.53 -15.71 -10.68
N ASP A 176 -2.47 -16.41 -9.57
CA ASP A 176 -2.59 -17.87 -9.49
C ASP A 176 -4.06 -18.31 -9.64
N THR A 177 -4.98 -17.51 -9.11
CA THR A 177 -6.45 -17.59 -9.21
C THR A 177 -6.93 -17.03 -10.53
N VAL A 178 -6.32 -16.02 -11.14
CA VAL A 178 -6.54 -15.66 -12.55
C VAL A 178 -5.87 -16.75 -13.40
N MET A 179 -4.73 -17.35 -13.06
CA MET A 179 -4.21 -18.51 -13.80
C MET A 179 -5.02 -19.80 -13.60
N GLN A 180 -5.79 -19.91 -12.51
CA GLN A 180 -6.73 -21.01 -12.22
C GLN A 180 -8.16 -20.74 -12.74
N ASP A 181 -8.66 -19.51 -12.67
CA ASP A 181 -10.03 -19.04 -13.01
C ASP A 181 -10.10 -18.37 -14.38
N LEU A 182 -8.98 -17.85 -14.93
CA LEU A 182 -8.71 -18.12 -16.34
C LEU A 182 -8.54 -19.62 -16.36
N ASN A 183 -9.64 -20.29 -16.65
CA ASN A 183 -9.64 -21.63 -17.17
C ASN A 183 -8.79 -21.56 -18.45
N ILE A 184 -7.46 -21.51 -18.31
CA ILE A 184 -6.50 -21.70 -19.39
C ILE A 184 -6.73 -23.15 -19.72
N GLU A 185 -7.75 -23.37 -20.57
CA GLU A 185 -7.98 -24.63 -21.25
C GLU A 185 -6.62 -25.13 -21.64
N ARG A 186 -6.33 -26.36 -21.21
CA ARG A 186 -5.04 -27.06 -21.19
C ARG A 186 -4.31 -27.04 -22.55
N ASN A 187 -3.94 -25.85 -23.02
CA ASN A 187 -3.28 -25.59 -24.27
C ASN A 187 -1.90 -25.04 -23.91
N SER A 188 -0.87 -25.79 -24.26
CA SER A 188 0.53 -25.45 -24.00
C SER A 188 0.93 -24.09 -24.58
N LYS A 189 0.23 -23.62 -25.64
CA LYS A 189 0.52 -22.35 -26.32
C LYS A 189 0.33 -21.13 -25.41
N THR A 190 -0.78 -21.04 -24.70
CA THR A 190 -1.09 -19.87 -23.84
C THR A 190 -0.16 -19.78 -22.63
N LYS A 191 0.14 -20.91 -21.98
CA LYS A 191 1.13 -20.95 -20.88
C LYS A 191 2.51 -20.49 -21.34
N THR A 192 2.92 -20.91 -22.54
CA THR A 192 4.19 -20.51 -23.13
C THR A 192 4.20 -19.00 -23.40
N LEU A 193 3.16 -18.47 -24.05
CA LEU A 193 3.05 -17.03 -24.33
C LEU A 193 3.10 -16.18 -23.06
N VAL A 194 2.34 -16.55 -22.02
CA VAL A 194 2.32 -15.79 -20.77
C VAL A 194 3.67 -15.83 -20.05
N SER A 195 4.43 -16.92 -20.16
CA SER A 195 5.79 -17.01 -19.61
C SER A 195 6.82 -16.13 -20.32
N LEU A 196 6.52 -15.68 -21.55
CA LEU A 196 7.40 -14.83 -22.35
C LEU A 196 7.14 -13.34 -22.16
N LEU A 197 5.95 -12.94 -21.69
CA LEU A 197 5.57 -11.52 -21.49
C LEU A 197 6.60 -10.68 -20.72
N PRO A 198 7.23 -11.16 -19.62
CA PRO A 198 8.22 -10.36 -18.88
C PRO A 198 9.50 -10.04 -19.66
N TYR A 199 9.72 -10.68 -20.80
CA TYR A 199 10.92 -10.54 -21.62
C TYR A 199 10.67 -9.71 -22.89
N LEU A 200 9.42 -9.31 -23.14
CA LEU A 200 9.03 -8.48 -24.27
C LEU A 200 9.18 -7.00 -23.90
N ASP A 201 9.42 -6.16 -24.91
CA ASP A 201 9.45 -4.71 -24.72
C ASP A 201 8.04 -4.08 -24.77
N ASP A 202 7.96 -2.79 -24.44
CA ASP A 202 6.69 -2.06 -24.37
C ASP A 202 5.96 -2.03 -25.72
N GLU A 203 6.69 -1.99 -26.84
CA GLU A 203 6.10 -1.93 -28.19
C GLU A 203 5.45 -3.27 -28.53
N GLU A 204 6.15 -4.38 -28.27
CA GLU A 204 5.64 -5.74 -28.43
C GLU A 204 4.42 -6.01 -27.53
N LEU A 205 4.47 -5.58 -26.27
CA LEU A 205 3.36 -5.75 -25.32
C LEU A 205 2.13 -4.94 -25.72
N ASN A 206 2.32 -3.72 -26.22
CA ASN A 206 1.24 -2.89 -26.76
C ASN A 206 0.60 -3.54 -27.99
N GLU A 207 1.39 -4.09 -28.91
CA GLU A 207 0.88 -4.81 -30.09
C GLU A 207 0.06 -6.03 -29.68
N ILE A 208 0.52 -6.79 -28.67
CA ILE A 208 -0.25 -7.92 -28.12
C ILE A 208 -1.57 -7.45 -27.50
N ALA A 209 -1.57 -6.32 -26.78
CA ALA A 209 -2.80 -5.75 -26.23
C ALA A 209 -3.80 -5.41 -27.32
N ASP A 210 -3.35 -4.74 -28.38
CA ASP A 210 -4.18 -4.35 -29.51
C ASP A 210 -4.70 -5.59 -30.27
N MET A 211 -3.86 -6.60 -30.49
CA MET A 211 -4.28 -7.87 -31.10
C MET A 211 -5.34 -8.61 -30.27
N ILE A 212 -5.26 -8.59 -28.94
CA ILE A 212 -6.30 -9.17 -28.05
C ILE A 212 -7.59 -8.36 -28.16
N ILE A 213 -7.49 -7.02 -28.15
CA ILE A 213 -8.62 -6.09 -28.26
C ILE A 213 -9.37 -6.30 -29.58
N ASP A 214 -8.65 -6.54 -30.67
CA ASP A 214 -9.18 -6.75 -32.01
C ASP A 214 -9.64 -8.20 -32.26
N ASN A 215 -9.58 -9.07 -31.24
CA ASN A 215 -9.90 -10.49 -31.33
C ASN A 215 -9.10 -11.24 -32.40
N HIS A 216 -7.81 -10.91 -32.56
CA HIS A 216 -6.93 -11.54 -33.55
C HIS A 216 -6.87 -13.07 -33.33
N PRO A 217 -6.97 -13.90 -34.39
CA PRO A 217 -7.06 -15.36 -34.27
C PRO A 217 -5.87 -15.99 -33.52
N ASP A 218 -4.68 -15.38 -33.60
CA ASP A 218 -3.48 -15.87 -32.91
C ASP A 218 -3.51 -15.66 -31.40
N MET A 219 -4.30 -14.71 -30.93
CA MET A 219 -4.49 -14.38 -29.51
C MET A 219 -5.66 -15.15 -28.88
N LYS A 220 -6.28 -16.09 -29.62
CA LYS A 220 -7.40 -16.88 -29.12
C LYS A 220 -7.03 -17.60 -27.82
N GLY A 221 -7.76 -17.28 -26.76
CA GLY A 221 -7.58 -17.87 -25.43
C GLY A 221 -6.67 -17.08 -24.48
N LEU A 222 -6.01 -16.02 -24.97
CA LEU A 222 -5.30 -15.06 -24.12
C LEU A 222 -6.25 -13.90 -23.77
N LYS A 223 -6.47 -13.65 -22.48
CA LYS A 223 -7.34 -12.56 -22.03
C LYS A 223 -6.52 -11.29 -21.78
N LEU A 224 -7.14 -10.14 -22.00
CA LEU A 224 -6.50 -8.85 -21.79
C LEU A 224 -6.04 -8.65 -20.33
N ALA A 225 -6.81 -9.18 -19.38
CA ALA A 225 -6.45 -9.20 -17.96
C ALA A 225 -5.10 -9.87 -17.66
N THR A 226 -4.64 -10.80 -18.50
CA THR A 226 -3.38 -11.50 -18.32
C THR A 226 -2.17 -10.62 -18.63
N ILE A 227 -2.34 -9.58 -19.44
CA ILE A 227 -1.22 -8.75 -19.91
C ILE A 227 -1.08 -7.42 -19.16
N PHE A 228 -2.12 -6.94 -18.47
CA PHE A 228 -2.06 -5.65 -17.73
C PHE A 228 -0.84 -5.48 -16.80
N PRO A 229 -0.37 -6.51 -16.05
CA PRO A 229 0.79 -6.35 -15.19
C PRO A 229 2.09 -6.01 -15.92
N PHE A 230 2.13 -6.21 -17.24
CA PHE A 230 3.30 -5.96 -18.08
C PHE A 230 3.15 -4.69 -18.91
N LEU A 231 1.94 -4.17 -19.06
CA LEU A 231 1.70 -2.94 -19.83
C LEU A 231 2.12 -1.71 -19.04
N SER A 232 2.59 -0.70 -19.76
CA SER A 232 2.80 0.63 -19.18
C SER A 232 1.48 1.21 -18.67
N THR A 233 1.54 2.00 -17.60
CA THR A 233 0.38 2.75 -17.09
C THR A 233 -0.28 3.59 -18.17
N ALA A 234 0.50 4.19 -19.08
CA ALA A 234 -0.03 4.98 -20.19
C ALA A 234 -0.91 4.16 -21.15
N LYS A 235 -0.54 2.91 -21.45
CA LYS A 235 -1.38 2.03 -22.28
C LYS A 235 -2.61 1.55 -21.51
N CYS A 236 -2.48 1.25 -20.22
CA CYS A 236 -3.63 0.91 -19.37
C CYS A 236 -4.65 2.07 -19.30
N ASP A 237 -4.16 3.31 -19.17
CA ASP A 237 -4.97 4.53 -19.22
C ASP A 237 -5.74 4.65 -20.55
N GLU A 238 -5.05 4.43 -21.68
CA GLU A 238 -5.66 4.44 -23.02
C GLU A 238 -6.77 3.39 -23.15
N ILE A 239 -6.48 2.14 -22.78
CA ILE A 239 -7.45 1.03 -22.85
C ILE A 239 -8.65 1.32 -21.94
N PHE A 240 -8.40 1.80 -20.73
CA PHE A 240 -9.45 2.15 -19.77
C PHE A 240 -10.37 3.23 -20.34
N LEU A 241 -9.81 4.36 -20.79
CA LEU A 241 -10.60 5.45 -21.35
C LEU A 241 -11.41 5.02 -22.58
N ALA A 242 -10.84 4.17 -23.44
CA ALA A 242 -11.52 3.67 -24.63
C ALA A 242 -12.67 2.71 -24.32
N LYS A 243 -12.59 1.94 -23.23
CA LYS A 243 -13.52 0.82 -22.97
C LYS A 243 -14.32 0.89 -21.68
N MET A 244 -14.05 1.81 -20.75
CA MET A 244 -14.60 1.82 -19.38
C MET A 244 -16.12 1.67 -19.29
N THR A 245 -16.89 2.16 -20.27
CA THR A 245 -18.36 2.04 -20.30
C THR A 245 -18.87 0.73 -20.89
N SER A 246 -17.98 -0.09 -21.46
CA SER A 246 -18.28 -1.35 -22.15
C SER A 246 -17.67 -2.58 -21.48
N LEU A 247 -16.72 -2.38 -20.55
CA LEU A 247 -16.11 -3.47 -19.78
C LEU A 247 -17.12 -4.07 -18.81
N SER A 248 -17.09 -5.40 -18.68
CA SER A 248 -17.77 -6.08 -17.58
C SER A 248 -17.15 -5.71 -16.24
N GLN A 249 -17.87 -5.95 -15.14
CA GLN A 249 -17.34 -5.69 -13.79
C GLN A 249 -16.01 -6.40 -13.52
N SER A 250 -15.87 -7.65 -13.97
CA SER A 250 -14.64 -8.43 -13.79
C SER A 250 -13.46 -7.83 -14.58
N GLU A 251 -13.70 -7.35 -15.79
CA GLU A 251 -12.67 -6.70 -16.61
C GLU A 251 -12.27 -5.34 -16.03
N LEU A 252 -13.26 -4.58 -15.54
CA LEU A 252 -13.04 -3.29 -14.89
C LEU A 252 -12.15 -3.47 -13.64
N SER A 253 -12.50 -4.41 -12.75
CA SER A 253 -11.68 -4.74 -11.59
C SER A 253 -10.28 -5.26 -11.93
N SER A 254 -10.07 -5.78 -13.15
CA SER A 254 -8.77 -6.28 -13.60
C SER A 254 -7.85 -5.16 -14.10
N ILE A 255 -8.39 -4.11 -14.74
CA ILE A 255 -7.59 -3.02 -15.32
C ILE A 255 -7.35 -1.88 -14.35
N VAL A 256 -8.34 -1.52 -13.51
CA VAL A 256 -8.30 -0.35 -12.62
C VAL A 256 -7.03 -0.26 -11.76
N PRO A 257 -6.47 -1.35 -11.20
CA PRO A 257 -5.24 -1.26 -10.41
C PRO A 257 -4.02 -0.72 -11.17
N PHE A 258 -4.05 -0.79 -12.51
CA PHE A 258 -2.95 -0.39 -13.40
C PHE A 258 -3.20 0.97 -14.07
N VAL A 259 -4.33 1.61 -13.78
CA VAL A 259 -4.72 2.93 -14.31
C VAL A 259 -4.16 4.02 -13.40
N SER A 260 -3.69 5.12 -13.98
CA SER A 260 -3.12 6.23 -13.23
C SER A 260 -4.18 6.95 -12.39
N GLN A 261 -3.76 7.47 -11.24
CA GLN A 261 -4.60 8.33 -10.39
C GLN A 261 -5.19 9.50 -11.18
N LYS A 262 -4.43 10.08 -12.11
CA LYS A 262 -4.92 11.17 -12.98
C LYS A 262 -6.16 10.77 -13.78
N VAL A 263 -6.16 9.59 -14.39
CA VAL A 263 -7.30 9.10 -15.18
C VAL A 263 -8.48 8.76 -14.26
N LEU A 264 -8.22 8.17 -13.10
CA LEU A 264 -9.26 7.88 -12.11
C LEU A 264 -9.90 9.16 -11.54
N SER A 265 -9.11 10.19 -11.19
CA SER A 265 -9.66 11.48 -10.75
C SER A 265 -10.49 12.15 -11.85
N ASN A 266 -10.06 12.08 -13.11
CA ASN A 266 -10.86 12.58 -14.24
C ASN A 266 -12.17 11.82 -14.41
N LEU A 267 -12.18 10.50 -14.19
CA LEU A 267 -13.41 9.71 -14.18
C LEU A 267 -14.36 10.22 -13.08
N VAL A 268 -13.85 10.52 -11.89
CA VAL A 268 -14.65 11.07 -10.79
C VAL A 268 -15.25 12.43 -11.15
N ASP A 269 -14.49 13.30 -11.80
CA ASP A 269 -15.01 14.58 -12.32
C ASP A 269 -16.21 14.36 -13.25
N GLU A 270 -16.08 13.41 -14.18
CA GLU A 270 -17.13 13.10 -15.16
C GLU A 270 -18.34 12.38 -14.53
N TYR A 271 -18.10 11.56 -13.49
CA TYR A 271 -19.15 10.94 -12.68
C TYR A 271 -19.98 11.99 -11.94
N ILE A 272 -19.33 12.94 -11.26
CA ILE A 272 -19.98 14.03 -10.51
C ILE A 272 -20.72 14.98 -11.45
N LYS A 273 -20.21 15.22 -12.66
CA LYS A 273 -20.93 15.98 -13.71
C LYS A 273 -22.15 15.25 -14.26
N GLY A 274 -22.33 13.97 -13.95
CA GLY A 274 -23.41 13.13 -14.47
C GLY A 274 -23.18 12.65 -15.91
N ASN A 275 -21.96 12.81 -16.44
CA ASN A 275 -21.63 12.39 -17.80
C ASN A 275 -21.44 10.87 -17.91
N ILE A 276 -21.15 10.20 -16.78
CA ILE A 276 -20.93 8.76 -16.72
C ILE A 276 -21.81 8.15 -15.63
N SER A 277 -22.95 7.58 -16.02
CA SER A 277 -23.95 7.00 -15.08
C SER A 277 -23.95 5.47 -15.04
N LYS A 278 -23.24 4.81 -15.95
CA LYS A 278 -23.30 3.34 -16.13
C LYS A 278 -22.05 2.59 -15.63
N ILE A 279 -21.09 3.30 -15.05
CA ILE A 279 -19.86 2.66 -14.55
C ILE A 279 -20.09 2.13 -13.13
N ASN A 280 -19.57 0.93 -12.87
CA ASN A 280 -19.65 0.33 -11.54
C ASN A 280 -18.56 0.93 -10.63
N MET A 281 -18.90 1.99 -9.89
CA MET A 281 -17.97 2.69 -9.00
C MET A 281 -17.44 1.81 -7.86
N ASN A 282 -18.16 0.76 -7.44
CA ASN A 282 -17.71 -0.15 -6.39
C ASN A 282 -16.40 -0.87 -6.74
N ALA A 283 -16.17 -1.12 -8.04
CA ALA A 283 -14.93 -1.72 -8.52
C ALA A 283 -13.75 -0.73 -8.54
N ILE A 284 -14.02 0.57 -8.35
CA ILE A 284 -13.07 1.67 -8.52
C ILE A 284 -12.71 2.30 -7.19
N TYR A 285 -13.64 2.39 -6.24
CA TYR A 285 -13.42 3.01 -4.92
C TYR A 285 -12.12 2.60 -4.21
N PRO A 286 -11.70 1.31 -4.20
CA PRO A 286 -10.45 0.93 -3.52
C PRO A 286 -9.18 1.57 -4.10
N PHE A 287 -9.27 2.11 -5.32
CA PHE A 287 -8.15 2.66 -6.08
C PHE A 287 -8.21 4.18 -6.23
N LEU A 288 -9.22 4.84 -5.64
CA LEU A 288 -9.32 6.29 -5.67
C LEU A 288 -8.52 6.95 -4.53
N SER A 289 -8.08 8.17 -4.76
CA SER A 289 -7.51 9.02 -3.72
C SER A 289 -8.56 9.34 -2.64
N GLN A 290 -8.09 9.63 -1.41
CA GLN A 290 -8.97 10.03 -0.32
C GLN A 290 -9.79 11.29 -0.67
N ASP A 291 -9.19 12.22 -1.41
CA ASP A 291 -9.86 13.44 -1.85
C ASP A 291 -10.99 13.13 -2.85
N ASP A 292 -10.78 12.23 -3.80
CA ASP A 292 -11.82 11.83 -4.74
C ASP A 292 -12.97 11.07 -4.05
N ILE A 293 -12.67 10.21 -3.07
CA ILE A 293 -13.69 9.57 -2.24
C ILE A 293 -14.52 10.62 -1.47
N LYS A 294 -13.89 11.60 -0.83
CA LYS A 294 -14.60 12.71 -0.15
C LYS A 294 -15.51 13.47 -1.12
N ARG A 295 -15.03 13.76 -2.33
CA ARG A 295 -15.80 14.47 -3.36
C ARG A 295 -17.04 13.69 -3.79
N ILE A 296 -16.93 12.38 -4.00
CA ILE A 296 -18.06 11.51 -4.33
C ILE A 296 -19.05 11.45 -3.17
N PHE A 297 -18.58 11.29 -1.94
CA PHE A 297 -19.43 11.24 -0.74
C PHE A 297 -20.32 12.48 -0.62
N PHE A 298 -19.74 13.68 -0.74
CA PHE A 298 -20.52 14.92 -0.71
C PHE A 298 -21.45 15.10 -1.90
N TYR A 299 -21.11 14.55 -3.07
CA TYR A 299 -21.99 14.55 -4.23
C TYR A 299 -23.22 13.66 -4.00
N GLU A 300 -23.04 12.42 -3.53
CA GLU A 300 -24.15 11.50 -3.26
C GLU A 300 -25.06 12.02 -2.13
N LEU A 301 -24.49 12.60 -1.06
CA LEU A 301 -25.30 13.24 0.01
C LEU A 301 -26.23 14.33 -0.51
N LYS A 302 -25.75 15.16 -1.45
CA LYS A 302 -26.56 16.25 -2.04
C LYS A 302 -27.63 15.73 -2.98
N LYS A 303 -27.44 14.54 -3.54
CA LYS A 303 -28.40 13.90 -4.46
C LYS A 303 -29.56 13.27 -3.70
N GLU A 304 -29.33 12.76 -2.49
CA GLU A 304 -30.39 12.21 -1.63
C GLU A 304 -31.32 13.28 -1.00
N THR A 305 -30.97 14.57 -1.13
CA THR A 305 -31.78 15.69 -0.58
C THR A 305 -32.75 16.32 -1.59
N ASN A 306 -32.85 15.79 -2.82
CA ASN A 306 -33.81 16.20 -3.86
C ASN A 306 -34.74 15.05 -4.25
#